data_AF-A0A7S3PGW9-F1
#
_entry.id   AF-A0A7S3PGW9-F1
#
_cell.length_a   1.000
_cell.length_b   1.000
_cell.length_c   1.000
_cell.angle_alpha   90.00
_cell.angle_beta   90.00
_cell.angle_gamma   90.00
#
_symmetry.space_group_name_H-M   'P 1'
#
loop_
_entity.id
_entity.type
_entity.pdbx_description
1 polymer ?
#
loop_
_entity_poly.entity_id
_entity_poly.type
_entity_poly.pdbx_seq_one_letter_code
_entity_poly.pdbx_strand_id
1 'polypeptide(L)'
;LTTSKVAAVIGTVEPLVAQRLGIPKGLQGGYRAINAYYHLLRRGDIKTLEDANRVLISSLDERKRGLARLNKRIDKRKLWKEWENHKPEADGNLQRHREQWAYKYTYWYRSERKKDALGYDGFVGSLRCAWGSIHEATAVLVAVNYFSARNMIVSECGMFAGEAILQDYRKRCSAFNNLNFAQRVQLTLLRKLHDLGCYIGATPDGIITRSNDKSCVEALEVKNHCPFQMYQNHKNPIRIVDKEPTESLPKSYIPQLQLEMFCIGFHCRSAILIRLTATKGSIIHRIHRNDEYIEIVLRRILKFFKNYVVAQKPPESNFGSNDRTLERIVELTHRIAEESSVIARIPHKDIQRCQPFNTPLLR
;
A
#
# COMPACT_ATOMS: atom_id res chain seq x y z
N LEU A 1 -6.65 3.97 12.79
CA LEU A 1 -6.29 2.74 12.06
C LEU A 1 -6.06 3.08 10.60
N THR A 2 -4.86 2.79 10.07
CA THR A 2 -4.55 2.93 8.64
C THR A 2 -4.77 1.62 7.89
N THR A 3 -5.03 1.70 6.58
CA THR A 3 -5.20 0.54 5.70
C THR A 3 -4.00 -0.42 5.74
N SER A 4 -2.78 0.10 5.83
CA SER A 4 -1.56 -0.72 5.94
C SER A 4 -1.48 -1.62 7.18
N LYS A 5 -2.30 -1.39 8.21
CA LYS A 5 -2.35 -2.22 9.44
C LYS A 5 -3.59 -3.09 9.53
N VAL A 6 -4.55 -2.95 8.61
CA VAL A 6 -5.82 -3.68 8.69
C VAL A 6 -5.60 -5.20 8.66
N ALA A 7 -4.70 -5.68 7.80
CA ALA A 7 -4.38 -7.10 7.68
C ALA A 7 -3.90 -7.73 9.00
N ALA A 8 -3.17 -6.94 9.81
CA ALA A 8 -2.72 -7.34 11.15
C ALA A 8 -3.87 -7.35 12.16
N VAL A 9 -4.69 -6.31 12.18
CA VAL A 9 -5.83 -6.18 13.09
C VAL A 9 -6.90 -7.25 12.86
N ILE A 10 -7.11 -7.67 11.61
CA ILE A 10 -8.06 -8.75 11.31
C ILE A 10 -7.45 -10.15 11.42
N GLY A 11 -6.13 -10.27 11.63
CA GLY A 11 -5.44 -11.54 11.84
C GLY A 11 -5.04 -12.29 10.56
N THR A 12 -5.17 -11.70 9.37
CA THR A 12 -4.81 -12.37 8.10
C THR A 12 -3.31 -12.62 7.92
N VAL A 13 -2.46 -11.88 8.65
CA VAL A 13 -1.00 -12.05 8.63
C VAL A 13 -0.48 -12.87 9.83
N GLU A 14 -1.37 -13.39 10.68
CA GLU A 14 -1.01 -14.36 11.71
C GLU A 14 -0.56 -15.68 11.07
N PRO A 15 0.45 -16.39 11.61
CA PRO A 15 1.06 -17.55 10.95
C PRO A 15 0.06 -18.60 10.42
N LEU A 16 -0.93 -19.00 11.23
CA LEU A 16 -1.91 -20.04 10.83
C LEU A 16 -2.77 -19.60 9.65
N VAL A 17 -3.29 -18.37 9.69
CA VAL A 17 -4.15 -17.82 8.64
C VAL A 17 -3.34 -17.49 7.39
N ALA A 18 -2.18 -16.88 7.59
CA ALA A 18 -1.30 -16.46 6.52
C ALA A 18 -0.78 -17.66 5.71
N GLN A 19 -0.56 -18.81 6.35
CA GLN A 19 -0.26 -20.07 5.67
C GLN A 19 -1.42 -20.52 4.78
N ARG A 20 -2.66 -20.50 5.28
CA ARG A 20 -3.87 -20.85 4.51
C ARG A 20 -4.12 -19.91 3.33
N LEU A 21 -3.69 -18.65 3.45
CA LEU A 21 -3.76 -17.65 2.38
C LEU A 21 -2.54 -17.66 1.45
N GLY A 22 -1.55 -18.53 1.67
CA GLY A 22 -0.32 -18.56 0.86
C GLY A 22 0.50 -17.26 0.93
N ILE A 23 0.39 -16.50 2.02
CA ILE A 23 1.16 -15.27 2.22
C ILE A 23 2.64 -15.63 2.46
N PRO A 24 3.62 -14.99 1.81
CA PRO A 24 5.04 -15.31 2.03
C PRO A 24 5.48 -15.11 3.48
N LYS A 25 6.32 -16.02 4.02
CA LYS A 25 6.81 -15.99 5.43
C LYS A 25 7.29 -14.61 5.91
N GLY A 26 8.00 -13.85 5.06
CA GLY A 26 8.48 -12.51 5.42
C GLY A 26 7.39 -11.44 5.61
N LEU A 27 6.16 -11.73 5.16
CA LEU A 27 4.97 -10.89 5.36
C LEU A 27 4.09 -11.39 6.51
N GLN A 28 4.41 -12.52 7.13
CA GLN A 28 3.70 -13.08 8.27
C GLN A 28 4.30 -12.61 9.61
N GLY A 29 3.55 -12.82 10.69
CA GLY A 29 4.08 -12.83 12.06
C GLY A 29 3.24 -12.05 13.05
N GLY A 30 3.08 -12.61 14.26
CA GLY A 30 2.27 -12.02 15.34
C GLY A 30 2.76 -10.65 15.82
N TYR A 31 4.04 -10.34 15.63
CA TYR A 31 4.59 -9.00 15.91
C TYR A 31 3.86 -7.89 15.13
N ARG A 32 3.22 -8.20 13.99
CA ARG A 32 2.43 -7.23 13.22
C ARG A 32 1.16 -6.83 13.95
N ALA A 33 0.47 -7.77 14.59
CA ALA A 33 -0.70 -7.49 15.42
C ALA A 33 -0.31 -6.70 16.66
N ILE A 34 0.82 -7.04 17.29
CA ILE A 34 1.39 -6.28 18.42
C ILE A 34 1.72 -4.84 17.99
N ASN A 35 2.36 -4.65 16.84
CA ASN A 35 2.65 -3.31 16.29
C ASN A 35 1.36 -2.53 15.97
N ALA A 36 0.31 -3.20 15.52
CA ALA A 36 -1.00 -2.57 15.29
C ALA A 36 -1.66 -2.18 16.62
N TYR A 37 -1.59 -3.03 17.64
CA TYR A 37 -2.06 -2.74 18.99
C TYR A 37 -1.39 -1.48 19.56
N TYR A 38 -0.06 -1.41 19.58
CA TYR A 38 0.64 -0.22 20.07
C TYR A 38 0.38 1.03 19.24
N HIS A 39 0.18 0.88 17.93
CA HIS A 39 -0.23 2.00 17.08
C HIS A 39 -1.62 2.53 17.46
N LEU A 40 -2.57 1.65 17.80
CA LEU A 40 -3.93 2.02 18.18
C LEU A 40 -4.05 2.52 19.62
N LEU A 41 -3.11 2.16 20.51
CA LEU A 41 -3.02 2.75 21.85
C LEU A 41 -2.57 4.21 21.82
N ARG A 42 -1.77 4.60 20.82
CA ARG A 42 -1.38 6.01 20.65
C ARG A 42 -2.64 6.80 20.32
N ARG A 43 -3.08 7.65 21.26
CA ARG A 43 -4.14 8.62 20.98
C ARG A 43 -3.66 9.50 19.82
N GLY A 44 -4.45 9.57 18.76
CA GLY A 44 -4.17 10.49 17.67
C GLY A 44 -4.32 11.92 18.17
N ASP A 45 -3.31 12.75 17.91
CA ASP A 45 -3.38 14.20 18.15
C ASP A 45 -4.33 14.90 17.15
N ILE A 46 -4.69 14.19 16.07
CA ILE A 46 -5.59 14.65 15.03
C ILE A 46 -6.99 14.09 15.31
N LYS A 47 -7.88 14.91 15.85
CA LYS A 47 -9.28 14.55 16.13
C LYS A 47 -10.26 15.22 15.18
N THR A 48 -9.85 16.35 14.61
CA THR A 48 -10.65 17.16 13.69
C THR A 48 -9.94 17.36 12.36
N LEU A 49 -10.68 17.81 11.34
CA LEU A 49 -10.09 18.22 10.06
C LEU A 49 -9.16 19.42 10.26
N GLU A 50 -9.48 20.31 11.18
CA GLU A 50 -8.66 21.46 11.56
C GLU A 50 -7.34 21.01 12.20
N ASP A 51 -7.36 19.99 13.07
CA ASP A 51 -6.12 19.41 13.63
C ASP A 51 -5.27 18.77 12.53
N ALA A 52 -5.92 18.03 11.62
CA ALA A 52 -5.25 17.41 10.49
C ALA A 52 -4.58 18.47 9.61
N ASN A 53 -5.31 19.52 9.26
CA ASN A 53 -4.82 20.60 8.43
C ASN A 53 -3.66 21.33 9.10
N ARG A 54 -3.75 21.59 10.41
CA ARG A 54 -2.68 22.22 11.19
C ARG A 54 -1.40 21.40 11.18
N VAL A 55 -1.49 20.09 11.43
CA VAL A 55 -0.34 19.17 11.42
C VAL A 55 0.25 19.04 10.01
N LEU A 56 -0.59 18.94 8.99
CA LEU A 56 -0.14 18.83 7.60
C LEU A 56 0.56 20.11 7.13
N ILE A 57 0.00 21.30 7.45
CA ILE A 57 0.61 22.59 7.11
C ILE A 57 1.92 22.79 7.86
N SER A 58 1.98 22.51 9.17
CA SER A 58 3.24 22.62 9.92
C SER A 58 4.31 21.65 9.41
N SER A 59 3.90 20.46 8.97
CA SER A 59 4.81 19.48 8.36
C SER A 59 5.35 19.92 7.00
N LEU A 60 4.62 20.74 6.24
CA LEU A 60 5.09 21.25 4.94
C LEU A 60 6.31 22.15 5.11
N ASP A 61 6.37 22.96 6.17
CA ASP A 61 7.53 23.81 6.44
C ASP A 61 8.75 23.02 6.91
N GLU A 62 8.55 21.95 7.67
CA GLU A 62 9.62 20.99 7.98
C GLU A 62 10.09 20.25 6.74
N ARG A 63 9.18 19.83 5.87
CA ARG A 63 9.49 19.13 4.61
C ARG A 63 10.23 20.03 3.63
N LYS A 64 9.83 21.31 3.51
CA LYS A 64 10.57 22.34 2.74
C LYS A 64 11.99 22.54 3.29
N ARG A 65 12.15 22.62 4.62
CA ARG A 65 13.48 22.70 5.27
C ARG A 65 14.31 21.43 5.04
N GLY A 66 13.68 20.26 5.06
CA GLY A 66 14.30 18.97 4.75
C GLY A 66 14.76 18.87 3.29
N LEU A 67 13.91 19.25 2.33
CA LEU A 67 14.21 19.32 0.90
C LEU A 67 15.34 20.31 0.60
N ALA A 68 15.34 21.49 1.23
CA ALA A 68 16.43 22.45 1.09
C ALA A 68 17.77 21.88 1.60
N ARG A 69 17.77 21.12 2.69
CA ARG A 69 18.96 20.42 3.20
C ARG A 69 19.40 19.28 2.28
N LEU A 70 18.45 18.55 1.68
CA LEU A 70 18.72 17.46 0.75
C LEU A 70 19.30 18.00 -0.57
N ASN A 71 18.71 19.05 -1.15
CA ASN A 71 19.22 19.69 -2.36
C ASN A 71 20.65 20.23 -2.16
N LYS A 72 20.93 20.85 -1.01
CA LYS A 72 22.32 21.25 -0.63
C LYS A 72 23.31 20.10 -0.54
N ARG A 73 22.84 18.87 -0.28
CA ARG A 73 23.68 17.65 -0.23
C ARG A 73 23.81 16.97 -1.59
N ILE A 74 22.75 16.98 -2.40
CA ILE A 74 22.75 16.42 -3.76
C ILE A 74 23.70 17.19 -4.67
N ASP A 75 23.79 18.52 -4.53
CA ASP A 75 24.74 19.36 -5.30
C ASP A 75 26.22 18.95 -5.10
N LYS A 76 26.55 18.33 -3.95
CA LYS A 76 27.93 17.94 -3.61
C LYS A 76 28.28 16.49 -3.94
N ARG A 77 27.31 15.67 -4.35
CA ARG A 77 27.54 14.29 -4.75
C ARG A 77 26.77 14.06 -6.05
N LYS A 78 27.49 14.02 -7.18
CA LYS A 78 26.95 13.54 -8.47
C LYS A 78 26.35 12.14 -8.27
N LEU A 79 25.07 12.08 -7.87
CA LEU A 79 24.30 10.85 -7.64
C LEU A 79 24.10 10.08 -8.95
N TRP A 80 24.22 10.81 -10.06
CA TRP A 80 24.27 10.29 -11.41
C TRP A 80 25.62 10.72 -12.00
N LYS A 81 26.60 9.82 -12.03
CA LYS A 81 27.65 9.94 -13.04
C LYS A 81 26.97 9.67 -14.38
N GLU A 82 27.25 10.49 -15.39
CA GLU A 82 26.85 10.19 -16.76
C GLU A 82 27.28 8.75 -17.09
N TRP A 83 26.33 7.99 -17.61
CA TRP A 83 26.51 6.58 -17.90
C TRP A 83 27.28 6.50 -19.21
N GLU A 84 28.59 6.79 -19.16
CA GLU A 84 29.45 6.75 -20.33
C GLU A 84 29.48 5.33 -20.90
N ASN A 85 28.81 5.15 -22.04
CA ASN A 85 29.10 4.17 -23.09
C ASN A 85 29.27 2.70 -22.65
N HIS A 86 28.38 2.16 -21.81
CA HIS A 86 28.44 0.73 -21.47
C HIS A 86 27.61 -0.12 -22.45
N LYS A 87 28.29 -0.79 -23.39
CA LYS A 87 27.70 -1.79 -24.29
C LYS A 87 27.62 -3.14 -23.56
N PRO A 88 26.41 -3.65 -23.22
CA PRO A 88 26.26 -4.89 -22.43
C PRO A 88 26.68 -6.16 -23.17
N GLU A 89 26.84 -6.07 -24.49
CA GLU A 89 26.99 -7.22 -25.38
C GLU A 89 28.40 -7.85 -25.37
N ALA A 90 29.40 -7.16 -24.81
CA ALA A 90 30.80 -7.56 -24.99
C ALA A 90 31.34 -8.60 -23.98
N ASP A 91 30.75 -8.76 -22.79
CA ASP A 91 31.49 -9.42 -21.70
C ASP A 91 30.82 -10.69 -21.11
N GLY A 92 29.70 -11.15 -21.68
CA GLY A 92 29.08 -12.47 -21.38
C GLY A 92 28.70 -12.75 -19.91
N ASN A 93 28.94 -11.83 -18.98
CA ASN A 93 28.97 -12.12 -17.54
C ASN A 93 28.02 -11.21 -16.74
N LEU A 94 26.74 -11.24 -17.13
CA LEU A 94 25.63 -10.52 -16.51
C LEU A 94 25.55 -10.73 -14.97
N GLN A 95 26.02 -11.88 -14.49
CA GLN A 95 26.07 -12.24 -13.07
C GLN A 95 27.05 -11.36 -12.28
N ARG A 96 28.28 -11.18 -12.78
CA ARG A 96 29.32 -10.33 -12.17
C ARG A 96 28.86 -8.87 -12.08
N HIS A 97 28.16 -8.38 -13.10
CA HIS A 97 27.61 -7.04 -13.08
C HIS A 97 26.52 -6.87 -12.00
N ARG A 98 25.60 -7.83 -11.85
CA ARG A 98 24.60 -7.81 -10.77
C ARG A 98 25.23 -7.77 -9.38
N GLU A 99 26.33 -8.49 -9.18
CA GLU A 99 27.08 -8.51 -7.92
C GLU A 99 27.80 -7.17 -7.64
N GLN A 100 28.39 -6.54 -8.66
CA GLN A 100 29.01 -5.22 -8.53
C GLN A 100 27.98 -4.13 -8.21
N TRP A 101 26.78 -4.20 -8.79
CA TRP A 101 25.66 -3.29 -8.47
C TRP A 101 25.20 -3.45 -7.04
N ALA A 102 24.99 -4.71 -6.60
CA ALA A 102 24.65 -5.01 -5.21
C ALA A 102 25.72 -4.48 -4.25
N TYR A 103 27.00 -4.58 -4.58
CA TYR A 103 28.10 -4.08 -3.76
C TYR A 103 28.11 -2.56 -3.63
N LYS A 104 28.06 -1.81 -4.75
CA LYS A 104 28.04 -0.34 -4.74
C LYS A 104 26.84 0.22 -3.97
N TYR A 105 25.67 -0.37 -4.17
CA TYR A 105 24.45 0.05 -3.47
C TYR A 105 24.50 -0.29 -1.97
N THR A 106 25.01 -1.47 -1.60
CA THR A 106 25.23 -1.86 -0.20
C THR A 106 26.17 -0.88 0.50
N TYR A 107 27.24 -0.45 -0.17
CA TYR A 107 28.20 0.51 0.37
C TYR A 107 27.60 1.89 0.61
N TRP A 108 26.90 2.46 -0.39
CA TRP A 108 26.22 3.75 -0.27
C TRP A 108 25.21 3.75 0.89
N TYR A 109 24.36 2.72 0.97
CA TYR A 109 23.34 2.62 2.02
C TYR A 109 23.93 2.39 3.42
N ARG A 110 25.01 1.60 3.55
CA ARG A 110 25.76 1.46 4.82
C ARG A 110 26.39 2.77 5.28
N SER A 111 26.84 3.61 4.34
CA SER A 111 27.44 4.90 4.65
C SER A 111 26.42 5.94 5.16
N GLU A 112 25.16 5.86 4.70
CA GLU A 112 24.06 6.72 5.16
C GLU A 112 23.44 6.25 6.50
N ARG A 113 23.74 5.02 6.96
CA ARG A 113 23.23 4.42 8.21
C ARG A 113 23.68 5.13 9.50
N LYS A 114 24.61 6.10 9.43
CA LYS A 114 25.26 6.68 10.61
C LYS A 114 24.41 7.63 11.46
N LYS A 115 23.09 7.82 11.23
CA LYS A 115 22.32 8.85 11.96
C LYS A 115 20.87 8.58 12.39
N ASP A 116 20.36 7.35 12.39
CA ASP A 116 19.05 7.09 13.01
C ASP A 116 19.21 6.50 14.42
N ALA A 117 19.02 7.37 15.41
CA ALA A 117 19.20 7.17 16.85
C ALA A 117 18.24 6.14 17.51
N LEU A 118 17.54 5.31 16.74
CA LEU A 118 16.46 4.44 17.24
C LEU A 118 16.72 2.94 17.08
N GLY A 119 17.93 2.52 16.73
CA GLY A 119 18.37 1.12 16.90
C GLY A 119 17.53 0.06 16.15
N TYR A 120 16.76 0.43 15.12
CA TYR A 120 15.97 -0.54 14.36
C TYR A 120 16.85 -1.33 13.38
N ASP A 121 16.78 -2.66 13.48
CA ASP A 121 17.48 -3.64 12.65
C ASP A 121 16.84 -3.77 11.24
N GLY A 122 16.53 -2.64 10.61
CA GLY A 122 15.61 -2.49 9.48
C GLY A 122 16.22 -2.56 8.08
N PHE A 123 17.21 -3.41 7.82
CA PHE A 123 17.94 -3.39 6.53
C PHE A 123 17.04 -3.69 5.31
N VAL A 124 16.15 -4.69 5.36
CA VAL A 124 15.29 -5.05 4.19
C VAL A 124 14.04 -4.21 4.08
N GLY A 125 13.36 -3.98 5.22
CA GLY A 125 12.11 -3.25 5.25
C GLY A 125 12.29 -1.82 4.77
N SER A 126 13.33 -1.14 5.28
CA SER A 126 13.67 0.22 4.87
C SER A 126 14.05 0.29 3.38
N LEU A 127 14.84 -0.68 2.88
CA LEU A 127 15.22 -0.72 1.46
C LEU A 127 14.02 -0.93 0.52
N ARG A 128 13.12 -1.85 0.86
CA ARG A 128 11.90 -2.10 0.08
C ARG A 128 10.97 -0.90 0.10
N CYS A 129 10.83 -0.24 1.24
CA CYS A 129 10.04 0.99 1.36
C CYS A 129 10.67 2.14 0.56
N ALA A 130 11.98 2.32 0.61
CA ALA A 130 12.69 3.33 -0.16
C ALA A 130 12.55 3.10 -1.67
N TRP A 131 12.74 1.86 -2.15
CA TRP A 131 12.47 1.48 -3.54
C TRP A 131 11.02 1.78 -3.92
N GLY A 132 10.09 1.38 -3.05
CA GLY A 132 8.67 1.68 -3.15
C GLY A 132 8.40 3.14 -3.45
N SER A 133 8.93 4.00 -2.58
CA SER A 133 8.70 5.44 -2.58
C SER A 133 9.32 6.12 -3.81
N ILE A 134 10.54 5.72 -4.20
CA ILE A 134 11.24 6.31 -5.36
C ILE A 134 10.50 6.02 -6.67
N HIS A 135 9.88 4.85 -6.78
CA HIS A 135 9.22 4.39 -8.01
C HIS A 135 7.70 4.60 -8.02
N GLU A 136 7.12 5.17 -6.97
CA GLU A 136 5.68 5.42 -6.84
C GLU A 136 5.16 6.27 -8.01
N ALA A 137 5.82 7.40 -8.27
CA ALA A 137 5.48 8.29 -9.38
C ALA A 137 5.52 7.59 -10.75
N THR A 138 6.46 6.65 -10.95
CA THR A 138 6.54 5.84 -12.18
C THR A 138 5.31 4.94 -12.31
N ALA A 139 4.89 4.28 -11.24
CA ALA A 139 3.71 3.41 -11.26
C ALA A 139 2.41 4.20 -11.40
N VAL A 140 2.31 5.39 -10.80
CA VAL A 140 1.18 6.31 -11.01
C VAL A 140 1.14 6.79 -12.46
N LEU A 141 2.28 7.09 -13.08
CA LEU A 141 2.35 7.48 -14.49
C LEU A 141 1.89 6.36 -15.43
N VAL A 142 2.11 5.09 -15.08
CA VAL A 142 1.50 3.95 -15.79
C VAL A 142 -0.02 4.02 -15.73
N ALA A 143 -0.60 4.37 -14.57
CA ALA A 143 -2.05 4.60 -14.44
C ALA A 143 -2.50 5.73 -15.36
N VAL A 144 -1.86 6.90 -15.26
CA VAL A 144 -2.19 8.10 -16.04
C VAL A 144 -2.22 7.77 -17.53
N ASN A 145 -1.16 7.15 -18.05
CA ASN A 145 -1.09 6.81 -19.48
C ASN A 145 -2.18 5.81 -19.89
N TYR A 146 -2.39 4.75 -19.10
CA TYR A 146 -3.35 3.70 -19.43
C TYR A 146 -4.81 4.20 -19.40
N PHE A 147 -5.17 4.98 -18.39
CA PHE A 147 -6.54 5.43 -18.14
C PHE A 147 -6.90 6.70 -18.92
N SER A 148 -5.97 7.64 -19.13
CA SER A 148 -6.24 8.84 -19.93
C SER A 148 -6.55 8.50 -21.38
N ALA A 149 -5.88 7.49 -21.95
CA ALA A 149 -6.19 6.95 -23.28
C ALA A 149 -7.62 6.36 -23.39
N ARG A 150 -8.32 6.17 -22.27
CA ARG A 150 -9.68 5.64 -22.18
C ARG A 150 -10.69 6.67 -21.66
N ASN A 151 -10.35 7.95 -21.77
CA ASN A 151 -11.17 9.08 -21.31
C ASN A 151 -11.53 8.97 -19.81
N MET A 152 -10.55 8.58 -19.01
CA MET A 152 -10.63 8.53 -17.55
C MET A 152 -9.59 9.47 -16.95
N ILE A 153 -9.92 10.04 -15.79
CA ILE A 153 -9.07 10.98 -15.07
C ILE A 153 -8.48 10.27 -13.86
N VAL A 154 -7.16 10.33 -13.73
CA VAL A 154 -6.43 9.90 -12.52
C VAL A 154 -6.12 11.15 -11.70
N SER A 155 -6.55 11.17 -10.44
CA SER A 155 -6.28 12.28 -9.52
C SER A 155 -5.56 11.77 -8.28
N GLU A 156 -4.49 12.45 -7.88
CA GLU A 156 -3.92 12.26 -6.55
C GLU A 156 -4.94 12.68 -5.50
N CYS A 157 -4.94 12.00 -4.36
CA CYS A 157 -5.85 12.28 -3.27
C CYS A 157 -5.13 12.22 -1.93
N GLY A 158 -5.68 12.95 -0.95
CA GLY A 158 -5.25 12.86 0.44
C GLY A 158 -5.86 11.65 1.15
N MET A 159 -5.96 11.77 2.46
CA MET A 159 -6.59 10.76 3.30
C MET A 159 -8.13 10.83 3.22
N PHE A 160 -8.77 9.68 3.00
CA PHE A 160 -10.20 9.48 3.20
C PHE A 160 -10.45 8.96 4.61
N ALA A 161 -11.06 9.77 5.46
CA ALA A 161 -11.54 9.35 6.77
C ALA A 161 -12.85 8.56 6.62
N GLY A 162 -12.94 7.37 7.19
CA GLY A 162 -14.16 6.57 7.18
C GLY A 162 -15.32 7.31 7.84
N GLU A 163 -15.04 8.11 8.87
CA GLU A 163 -16.02 8.91 9.61
C GLU A 163 -16.72 9.95 8.73
N ALA A 164 -16.09 10.40 7.64
CA ALA A 164 -16.72 11.32 6.69
C ALA A 164 -17.97 10.69 6.05
N ILE A 165 -18.00 9.36 5.91
CA ILE A 165 -19.16 8.61 5.40
C ILE A 165 -20.36 8.77 6.35
N LEU A 166 -20.13 8.75 7.67
CA LEU A 166 -21.20 8.96 8.66
C LEU A 166 -21.82 10.36 8.51
N GLN A 167 -21.01 11.36 8.21
CA GLN A 167 -21.48 12.74 8.03
C GLN A 167 -22.28 12.91 6.72
N ASP A 168 -21.78 12.34 5.62
CA ASP A 168 -22.46 12.44 4.31
C ASP A 168 -23.84 11.78 4.35
N TYR A 169 -23.96 10.60 4.95
CA TYR A 169 -25.24 9.87 5.04
C TYR A 169 -26.23 10.45 6.06
N ARG A 170 -25.75 11.13 7.11
CA ARG A 170 -26.64 11.90 8.00
C ARG A 170 -27.33 13.05 7.27
N LYS A 171 -26.63 13.71 6.35
CA LYS A 171 -27.17 14.85 5.58
C LYS A 171 -28.09 14.42 4.44
N ARG A 172 -27.92 13.20 3.92
CA ARG A 172 -28.66 12.67 2.76
C ARG A 172 -29.62 11.55 3.15
N CYS A 173 -30.69 11.88 3.88
CA CYS A 173 -31.66 10.89 4.40
C CYS A 173 -32.22 9.93 3.32
N SER A 174 -32.42 10.39 2.09
CA SER A 174 -32.88 9.55 0.96
C SER A 174 -31.84 8.53 0.50
N ALA A 175 -30.54 8.84 0.62
CA ALA A 175 -29.46 7.93 0.21
C ALA A 175 -29.33 6.73 1.16
N PHE A 176 -29.73 6.87 2.42
CA PHE A 176 -29.72 5.76 3.39
C PHE A 176 -30.69 4.64 3.01
N ASN A 177 -31.82 4.98 2.39
CA ASN A 177 -32.82 4.00 1.96
C ASN A 177 -32.33 3.11 0.81
N ASN A 178 -31.41 3.63 -0.01
CA ASN A 178 -30.82 2.90 -1.15
C ASN A 178 -29.65 1.98 -0.76
N LEU A 179 -29.24 1.99 0.51
CA LEU A 179 -28.18 1.10 0.98
C LEU A 179 -28.70 -0.32 1.17
N ASN A 180 -27.91 -1.28 0.70
CA ASN A 180 -28.16 -2.70 0.99
C ASN A 180 -27.92 -3.01 2.48
N PHE A 181 -28.34 -4.19 2.92
CA PHE A 181 -28.22 -4.60 4.32
C PHE A 181 -26.77 -4.53 4.84
N ALA A 182 -25.81 -5.08 4.10
CA ALA A 182 -24.40 -5.10 4.51
C ALA A 182 -23.84 -3.68 4.68
N GLN A 183 -24.17 -2.75 3.78
CA GLN A 183 -23.75 -1.35 3.86
C GLN A 183 -24.32 -0.63 5.10
N ARG A 184 -25.58 -0.89 5.47
CA ARG A 184 -26.17 -0.36 6.71
C ARG A 184 -25.48 -0.91 7.96
N VAL A 185 -25.11 -2.19 7.93
CA VAL A 185 -24.32 -2.81 9.00
C VAL A 185 -22.92 -2.19 9.09
N GLN A 186 -22.25 -1.95 7.95
CA GLN A 186 -20.95 -1.28 7.91
C GLN A 186 -21.01 0.10 8.58
N LEU A 187 -22.04 0.93 8.30
CA LEU A 187 -22.22 2.23 8.96
C LEU A 187 -22.44 2.08 10.48
N THR A 188 -23.18 1.07 10.89
CA THR A 188 -23.42 0.78 12.32
C THR A 188 -22.13 0.38 13.04
N LEU A 189 -21.30 -0.45 12.40
CA LEU A 189 -19.99 -0.87 12.93
C LEU A 189 -19.01 0.30 12.98
N LEU A 190 -18.97 1.13 11.94
CA LEU A 190 -18.14 2.33 11.91
C LEU A 190 -18.53 3.30 13.02
N ARG A 191 -19.83 3.53 13.27
CA ARG A 191 -20.28 4.36 14.40
C ARG A 191 -19.82 3.78 15.74
N LYS A 192 -19.96 2.47 15.96
CA LYS A 192 -19.45 1.81 17.19
C LYS A 192 -17.95 1.96 17.36
N LEU A 193 -17.17 1.92 16.28
CA LEU A 193 -15.73 2.13 16.30
C LEU A 193 -15.38 3.58 16.65
N HIS A 194 -16.04 4.54 16.00
CA HIS A 194 -15.92 5.96 16.29
C HIS A 194 -16.23 6.28 17.75
N ASP A 195 -17.33 5.73 18.30
CA ASP A 195 -17.74 5.96 19.69
C ASP A 195 -16.73 5.38 20.71
N LEU A 196 -15.94 4.38 20.32
CA LEU A 196 -14.83 3.85 21.11
C LEU A 196 -13.51 4.62 20.91
N GLY A 197 -13.50 5.65 20.05
CA GLY A 197 -12.30 6.40 19.68
C GLY A 197 -11.39 5.67 18.67
N CYS A 198 -11.91 4.67 17.96
CA CYS A 198 -11.18 3.99 16.89
C CYS A 198 -11.49 4.64 15.54
N TYR A 199 -10.65 5.60 15.13
CA TYR A 199 -10.77 6.25 13.83
C TYR A 199 -10.22 5.37 12.70
N ILE A 200 -10.88 5.34 11.55
CA ILE A 200 -10.45 4.58 10.36
C ILE A 200 -10.13 5.54 9.22
N GLY A 201 -9.00 5.34 8.54
CA GLY A 201 -8.66 6.11 7.35
C GLY A 201 -7.89 5.31 6.32
N ALA A 202 -8.01 5.76 5.08
CA ALA A 202 -7.32 5.24 3.91
C ALA A 202 -6.61 6.34 3.14
N THR A 203 -5.45 6.03 2.56
CA THR A 203 -4.67 6.92 1.70
C THR A 203 -4.34 6.15 0.42
N PRO A 204 -5.32 5.93 -0.47
CA PRO A 204 -5.03 5.35 -1.76
C PRO A 204 -4.07 6.27 -2.52
N ASP A 205 -3.24 5.69 -3.38
CA ASP A 205 -2.26 6.44 -4.19
C ASP A 205 -2.94 7.35 -5.24
N GLY A 206 -4.23 7.14 -5.50
CA GLY A 206 -5.07 8.04 -6.27
C GLY A 206 -6.52 7.58 -6.34
N ILE A 207 -7.32 8.35 -7.09
CA ILE A 207 -8.66 7.97 -7.53
C ILE A 207 -8.75 8.05 -9.04
N ILE A 208 -9.57 7.17 -9.62
CA ILE A 208 -9.85 7.12 -11.04
C ILE A 208 -11.34 7.39 -11.25
N THR A 209 -11.66 8.31 -12.16
CA THR A 209 -13.05 8.67 -12.52
C THR A 209 -13.20 8.72 -14.03
N ARG A 210 -14.43 8.62 -14.55
CA ARG A 210 -14.68 8.93 -15.97
C ARG A 210 -14.75 10.43 -16.15
N SER A 211 -14.19 10.97 -17.25
CA SER A 211 -14.19 12.41 -17.51
C SER A 211 -15.57 13.05 -17.48
N ASN A 212 -16.59 12.30 -17.93
CA ASN A 212 -17.97 12.78 -18.05
C ASN A 212 -18.89 12.24 -16.96
N ASP A 213 -18.38 11.36 -16.08
CA ASP A 213 -19.18 10.71 -15.05
C ASP A 213 -18.35 10.44 -13.79
N LYS A 214 -18.56 11.30 -12.79
CA LYS A 214 -17.92 11.19 -11.47
C LYS A 214 -18.65 10.23 -10.52
N SER A 215 -19.76 9.61 -10.95
CA SER A 215 -20.52 8.68 -10.12
C SER A 215 -19.80 7.35 -9.91
N CYS A 216 -18.94 6.96 -10.84
CA CYS A 216 -18.12 5.77 -10.75
C CYS A 216 -16.69 6.16 -10.39
N VAL A 217 -16.29 5.83 -9.16
CA VAL A 217 -14.94 6.04 -8.65
C VAL A 217 -14.27 4.69 -8.49
N GLU A 218 -13.01 4.60 -8.88
CA GLU A 218 -12.13 3.47 -8.54
C GLU A 218 -10.97 3.99 -7.66
N ALA A 219 -10.60 3.24 -6.64
CA ALA A 219 -9.36 3.49 -5.90
C ALA A 219 -8.16 3.14 -6.80
N LEU A 220 -7.07 3.88 -6.72
CA LEU A 220 -5.78 3.50 -7.32
C LEU A 220 -4.80 3.17 -6.20
N GLU A 221 -4.20 1.99 -6.30
CA GLU A 221 -3.09 1.55 -5.46
C GLU A 221 -1.93 1.11 -6.37
N VAL A 222 -0.73 1.54 -6.04
CA VAL A 222 0.50 1.17 -6.74
C VAL A 222 1.44 0.39 -5.81
N LYS A 223 2.04 -0.67 -6.35
CA LYS A 223 3.02 -1.48 -5.63
C LYS A 223 4.24 -1.71 -6.49
N ASN A 224 5.39 -1.24 -6.01
CA ASN A 224 6.67 -1.44 -6.66
C ASN A 224 7.36 -2.67 -6.08
N HIS A 225 7.56 -3.69 -6.91
CA HIS A 225 8.31 -4.89 -6.56
C HIS A 225 9.80 -4.54 -6.49
N CYS A 226 10.34 -4.57 -5.27
CA CYS A 226 11.76 -4.38 -5.03
C CYS A 226 12.55 -5.61 -5.51
N PRO A 227 13.54 -5.44 -6.41
CA PRO A 227 14.34 -6.55 -6.92
C PRO A 227 15.38 -7.02 -5.89
N PHE A 228 15.61 -6.27 -4.81
CA PHE A 228 16.61 -6.63 -3.80
C PHE A 228 16.03 -7.59 -2.77
N GLN A 229 16.65 -8.76 -2.66
CA GLN A 229 16.36 -9.77 -1.66
C GLN A 229 17.58 -9.96 -0.76
N MET A 230 17.35 -10.07 0.54
CA MET A 230 18.42 -10.45 1.46
C MET A 230 18.53 -11.95 1.60
N TYR A 231 19.76 -12.44 1.62
CA TYR A 231 20.09 -13.79 2.08
C TYR A 231 20.74 -13.69 3.46
N GLN A 232 20.12 -14.29 4.46
CA GLN A 232 20.75 -14.46 5.77
C GLN A 232 21.95 -15.42 5.60
N ASN A 233 23.08 -15.09 6.22
CA ASN A 233 24.32 -15.90 6.28
C ASN A 233 25.33 -15.79 5.11
N HIS A 234 25.29 -14.76 4.25
CA HIS A 234 26.32 -14.54 3.22
C HIS A 234 27.14 -13.27 3.42
N LYS A 235 28.44 -13.31 3.04
CA LYS A 235 29.35 -12.13 3.02
C LYS A 235 28.79 -10.98 2.16
N ASN A 236 28.09 -11.31 1.08
CA ASN A 236 27.29 -10.38 0.27
C ASN A 236 25.80 -10.63 0.52
N PRO A 237 25.14 -9.84 1.38
CA PRO A 237 23.82 -10.19 1.87
C PRO A 237 22.68 -9.85 0.88
N ILE A 238 22.95 -9.18 -0.24
CA ILE A 238 21.93 -8.74 -1.21
C ILE A 238 22.05 -9.50 -2.53
N ARG A 239 20.95 -10.10 -2.97
CA ARG A 239 20.78 -10.66 -4.32
C ARG A 239 19.74 -9.85 -5.09
N ILE A 240 19.98 -9.65 -6.37
CA ILE A 240 19.01 -9.06 -7.30
C ILE A 240 18.16 -10.18 -7.89
N VAL A 241 16.87 -10.17 -7.59
CA VAL A 241 15.84 -11.11 -8.05
C VAL A 241 14.63 -10.29 -8.51
N ASP A 242 14.63 -9.93 -9.79
CA ASP A 242 13.51 -9.26 -10.43
C ASP A 242 12.63 -10.30 -11.14
N LYS A 243 11.48 -10.61 -10.52
CA LYS A 243 10.54 -11.62 -11.02
C LYS A 243 9.51 -10.97 -11.93
N GLU A 244 9.04 -11.72 -12.91
CA GLU A 244 7.86 -11.34 -13.68
C GLU A 244 6.67 -11.07 -12.73
N PRO A 245 5.86 -10.02 -13.00
CA PRO A 245 4.68 -9.78 -12.21
C PRO A 245 3.68 -10.92 -12.47
N THR A 246 3.35 -11.67 -11.43
CA THR A 246 2.41 -12.80 -11.49
C THR A 246 1.01 -12.33 -11.85
N GLU A 247 0.23 -13.12 -12.57
CA GLU A 247 -1.21 -12.80 -12.76
C GLU A 247 -1.98 -12.98 -11.47
N SER A 248 -1.62 -13.95 -10.64
CA SER A 248 -2.29 -14.10 -9.35
C SER A 248 -2.12 -12.85 -8.48
N LEU A 249 -3.25 -12.31 -8.01
CA LEU A 249 -3.31 -11.22 -7.05
C LEU A 249 -2.81 -11.70 -5.67
N PRO A 250 -1.80 -11.02 -5.09
CA PRO A 250 -1.36 -11.34 -3.73
C PRO A 250 -2.47 -11.07 -2.70
N LYS A 251 -2.95 -12.14 -2.07
CA LYS A 251 -4.05 -12.13 -1.09
C LYS A 251 -3.82 -11.19 0.10
N SER A 252 -2.56 -10.90 0.42
CA SER A 252 -2.18 -9.93 1.45
C SER A 252 -2.62 -8.49 1.17
N TYR A 253 -2.93 -8.14 -0.09
CA TYR A 253 -3.36 -6.79 -0.45
C TYR A 253 -4.87 -6.57 -0.33
N ILE A 254 -5.66 -7.65 -0.39
CA ILE A 254 -7.13 -7.57 -0.39
C ILE A 254 -7.69 -6.83 0.83
N PRO A 255 -7.23 -7.08 2.08
CA PRO A 255 -7.70 -6.33 3.24
C PRO A 255 -7.53 -4.81 3.08
N GLN A 256 -6.38 -4.39 2.54
CA GLN A 256 -6.05 -2.98 2.35
C GLN A 256 -6.98 -2.35 1.30
N LEU A 257 -7.07 -2.96 0.11
CA LEU A 257 -7.87 -2.47 -1.01
C LEU A 257 -9.37 -2.39 -0.68
N GLN A 258 -9.91 -3.38 0.03
CA GLN A 258 -11.31 -3.38 0.44
C GLN A 258 -11.60 -2.27 1.46
N LEU A 259 -10.67 -1.98 2.37
CA LEU A 259 -10.82 -0.88 3.32
C LEU A 259 -10.63 0.50 2.66
N GLU A 260 -9.80 0.62 1.62
CA GLU A 260 -9.71 1.83 0.78
C GLU A 260 -11.03 2.14 0.10
N MET A 261 -11.60 1.16 -0.61
CA MET A 261 -12.92 1.29 -1.22
C MET A 261 -14.00 1.65 -0.18
N PHE A 262 -13.92 1.06 1.03
CA PHE A 262 -14.80 1.45 2.13
C PHE A 262 -14.68 2.94 2.46
N CYS A 263 -13.46 3.43 2.72
CA CYS A 263 -13.22 4.81 3.17
C CYS A 263 -13.55 5.87 2.10
N ILE A 264 -13.34 5.56 0.82
CA ILE A 264 -13.76 6.43 -0.29
C ILE A 264 -15.29 6.56 -0.32
N GLY A 265 -16.00 5.46 -0.05
CA GLY A 265 -17.46 5.43 0.09
C GLY A 265 -18.14 4.42 -0.85
N PHE A 266 -19.46 4.29 -0.74
CA PHE A 266 -20.23 3.24 -1.45
C PHE A 266 -20.28 3.38 -2.98
N HIS A 267 -19.94 4.57 -3.49
CA HIS A 267 -19.79 4.83 -4.93
C HIS A 267 -18.45 4.30 -5.49
N CYS A 268 -17.50 3.93 -4.63
CA CYS A 268 -16.26 3.27 -5.04
C CYS A 268 -16.52 1.76 -5.22
N ARG A 269 -16.65 1.31 -6.47
CA ARG A 269 -17.08 -0.07 -6.79
C ARG A 269 -15.93 -1.03 -7.10
N SER A 270 -14.74 -0.50 -7.32
CA SER A 270 -13.53 -1.28 -7.56
C SER A 270 -12.27 -0.53 -7.14
N ALA A 271 -11.18 -1.28 -7.02
CA ALA A 271 -9.84 -0.76 -6.87
C ALA A 271 -8.98 -1.25 -8.04
N ILE A 272 -8.15 -0.36 -8.56
CA ILE A 272 -7.11 -0.65 -9.51
C ILE A 272 -5.80 -0.83 -8.75
N LEU A 273 -5.21 -2.01 -8.87
CA LEU A 273 -3.87 -2.28 -8.35
C LEU A 273 -2.87 -2.37 -9.50
N ILE A 274 -1.88 -1.48 -9.51
CA ILE A 274 -0.75 -1.52 -10.44
C ILE A 274 0.45 -2.12 -9.73
N ARG A 275 0.99 -3.21 -10.27
CA ARG A 275 2.22 -3.83 -9.76
C ARG A 275 3.35 -3.64 -10.74
N LEU A 276 4.26 -2.74 -10.41
CA LEU A 276 5.41 -2.37 -11.23
C LEU A 276 6.67 -3.14 -10.78
N THR A 277 7.41 -3.68 -11.73
CA THR A 277 8.68 -4.41 -11.48
C THR A 277 9.91 -3.57 -11.86
N ALA A 278 11.12 -4.04 -11.58
CA ALA A 278 12.33 -3.27 -11.89
C ALA A 278 12.74 -3.33 -13.36
N THR A 279 12.43 -4.38 -14.11
CA THR A 279 12.82 -4.53 -15.53
C THR A 279 11.81 -5.30 -16.37
N LYS A 280 10.68 -5.74 -15.78
CA LYS A 280 9.71 -6.64 -16.42
C LYS A 280 8.38 -5.99 -16.77
N GLY A 281 8.28 -4.68 -16.58
CA GLY A 281 7.06 -3.93 -16.86
C GLY A 281 6.08 -3.95 -15.68
N SER A 282 4.79 -3.87 -15.99
CA SER A 282 3.72 -3.70 -15.02
C SER A 282 2.51 -4.57 -15.33
N ILE A 283 1.77 -4.95 -14.30
CA ILE A 283 0.45 -5.59 -14.44
C ILE A 283 -0.60 -4.75 -13.73
N ILE A 284 -1.74 -4.56 -14.39
CA ILE A 284 -2.87 -3.78 -13.87
C ILE A 284 -4.01 -4.75 -13.54
N HIS A 285 -4.41 -4.74 -12.28
CA HIS A 285 -5.49 -5.53 -11.73
C HIS A 285 -6.69 -4.65 -11.44
N ARG A 286 -7.90 -5.14 -11.70
CA ARG A 286 -9.14 -4.58 -11.17
C ARG A 286 -9.74 -5.56 -10.17
N ILE A 287 -9.99 -5.05 -8.97
CA ILE A 287 -10.55 -5.79 -7.84
C ILE A 287 -11.91 -5.17 -7.51
N HIS A 288 -12.96 -5.98 -7.44
CA HIS A 288 -14.29 -5.49 -7.11
C HIS A 288 -14.48 -5.30 -5.60
N ARG A 289 -15.26 -4.28 -5.23
CA ARG A 289 -15.73 -4.08 -3.86
C ARG A 289 -16.58 -5.27 -3.42
N ASN A 290 -16.30 -5.79 -2.24
CA ASN A 290 -17.09 -6.84 -1.61
C ASN A 290 -17.62 -6.35 -0.25
N ASP A 291 -18.91 -5.99 -0.21
CA ASP A 291 -19.54 -5.41 0.98
C ASP A 291 -19.62 -6.41 2.15
N GLU A 292 -19.76 -7.71 1.89
CA GLU A 292 -19.73 -8.76 2.91
C GLU A 292 -18.34 -8.82 3.57
N TYR A 293 -17.28 -8.80 2.76
CA TYR A 293 -15.91 -8.79 3.25
C TYR A 293 -15.61 -7.56 4.11
N ILE A 294 -16.00 -6.37 3.63
CA ILE A 294 -15.82 -5.11 4.35
C ILE A 294 -16.56 -5.13 5.69
N GLU A 295 -17.79 -5.66 5.72
CA GLU A 295 -18.53 -5.84 6.96
C GLU A 295 -17.75 -6.69 7.97
N ILE A 296 -17.25 -7.86 7.55
CA ILE A 296 -16.52 -8.77 8.43
C ILE A 296 -15.20 -8.13 8.89
N VAL A 297 -14.50 -7.41 8.01
CA VAL A 297 -13.31 -6.63 8.36
C VAL A 297 -13.63 -5.63 9.47
N LEU A 298 -14.69 -4.84 9.35
CA LEU A 298 -15.11 -3.88 10.39
C LEU A 298 -15.49 -4.57 11.70
N ARG A 299 -16.18 -5.71 11.65
CA ARG A 299 -16.50 -6.52 12.85
C ARG A 299 -15.23 -6.97 13.57
N ARG A 300 -14.23 -7.43 12.82
CA ARG A 300 -12.95 -7.87 13.40
C ARG A 300 -12.13 -6.72 13.93
N ILE A 301 -12.12 -5.55 13.26
CA ILE A 301 -11.50 -4.34 13.81
C ILE A 301 -12.16 -3.96 15.14
N LEU A 302 -13.49 -3.98 15.22
CA LEU A 302 -14.23 -3.69 16.46
C LEU A 302 -13.90 -4.68 17.57
N LYS A 303 -13.85 -5.97 17.25
CA LYS A 303 -13.48 -7.02 18.20
C LYS A 303 -12.04 -6.85 18.68
N PHE A 304 -11.09 -6.60 17.79
CA PHE A 304 -9.70 -6.36 18.13
C PHE A 304 -9.56 -5.15 19.03
N PHE A 305 -10.22 -4.04 18.68
CA PHE A 305 -10.14 -2.80 19.44
C PHE A 305 -10.69 -2.97 20.86
N LYS A 306 -11.86 -3.62 21.01
CA LYS A 306 -12.44 -3.92 22.32
C LYS A 306 -11.57 -4.85 23.16
N ASN A 307 -11.16 -5.97 22.58
CA ASN A 307 -10.52 -7.05 23.34
C ASN A 307 -9.06 -6.77 23.67
N TYR A 308 -8.39 -5.94 22.88
CA TYR A 308 -6.97 -5.67 23.06
C TYR A 308 -6.72 -4.21 23.42
N VAL A 309 -7.18 -3.27 22.60
CA VAL A 309 -6.85 -1.84 22.79
C VAL A 309 -7.56 -1.26 24.01
N VAL A 310 -8.88 -1.40 24.11
CA VAL A 310 -9.66 -0.92 25.26
C VAL A 310 -9.30 -1.68 26.54
N ALA A 311 -9.12 -3.00 26.43
CA ALA A 311 -8.68 -3.83 27.55
C ALA A 311 -7.20 -3.64 27.94
N GLN A 312 -6.43 -2.89 27.14
CA GLN A 312 -4.98 -2.70 27.28
C GLN A 312 -4.21 -4.03 27.42
N LYS A 313 -4.68 -5.06 26.71
CA LYS A 313 -4.05 -6.38 26.65
C LYS A 313 -3.48 -6.59 25.24
N PRO A 314 -2.16 -6.78 25.07
CA PRO A 314 -1.61 -7.11 23.78
C PRO A 314 -2.25 -8.39 23.19
N PRO A 315 -2.44 -8.46 21.86
CA PRO A 315 -2.96 -9.67 21.22
C PRO A 315 -1.98 -10.83 21.36
N GLU A 316 -2.54 -12.01 21.62
CA GLU A 316 -1.81 -13.28 21.62
C GLU A 316 -1.52 -13.72 20.17
N SER A 317 -0.56 -14.64 20.01
CA SER A 317 -0.24 -15.23 18.71
C SER A 317 -1.44 -15.98 18.14
N ASN A 318 -1.73 -15.81 16.85
CA ASN A 318 -2.89 -16.39 16.17
C ASN A 318 -4.24 -16.05 16.82
N PHE A 319 -4.37 -14.83 17.34
CA PHE A 319 -5.59 -14.41 18.02
C PHE A 319 -6.86 -14.65 17.18
N GLY A 320 -7.90 -15.14 17.85
CA GLY A 320 -9.18 -15.43 17.20
C GLY A 320 -9.10 -16.55 16.16
N SER A 321 -8.15 -17.47 16.26
CA SER A 321 -8.05 -18.69 15.44
C SER A 321 -9.33 -19.54 15.45
N ASN A 322 -10.07 -19.54 16.57
CA ASN A 322 -11.34 -20.26 16.74
C ASN A 322 -12.58 -19.45 16.29
N ASP A 323 -12.37 -18.29 15.65
CA ASP A 323 -13.45 -17.40 15.24
C ASP A 323 -13.93 -17.72 13.81
N ARG A 324 -15.20 -18.10 13.66
CA ARG A 324 -15.83 -18.37 12.35
C ARG A 324 -15.72 -17.20 11.37
N THR A 325 -15.62 -15.95 11.86
CA THR A 325 -15.41 -14.78 10.99
C THR A 325 -14.05 -14.80 10.30
N LEU A 326 -13.05 -15.45 10.89
CA LEU A 326 -11.71 -15.58 10.31
C LEU A 326 -11.71 -16.58 9.16
N GLU A 327 -12.43 -17.69 9.32
CA GLU A 327 -12.64 -18.67 8.24
C GLU A 327 -13.33 -18.02 7.05
N ARG A 328 -14.40 -17.24 7.31
CA ARG A 328 -15.10 -16.51 6.27
C ARG A 328 -14.22 -15.47 5.56
N ILE A 329 -13.35 -14.77 6.30
CA ILE A 329 -12.35 -13.88 5.69
C ILE A 329 -11.40 -14.66 4.77
N VAL A 330 -10.95 -15.85 5.17
CA VAL A 330 -10.04 -16.65 4.34
C VAL A 330 -10.73 -17.03 3.03
N GLU A 331 -11.95 -17.55 3.09
CA GLU A 331 -12.75 -17.91 1.92
C GLU A 331 -12.97 -16.73 0.98
N LEU A 332 -13.46 -15.61 1.51
CA LEU A 332 -13.73 -14.42 0.71
C LEU A 332 -12.43 -13.80 0.16
N THR A 333 -11.31 -13.88 0.89
CA THR A 333 -10.01 -13.42 0.38
C THR A 333 -9.55 -14.26 -0.81
N HIS A 334 -9.73 -15.59 -0.78
CA HIS A 334 -9.47 -16.45 -1.94
C HIS A 334 -10.37 -16.08 -3.10
N ARG A 335 -11.69 -16.01 -2.86
CA ARG A 335 -12.68 -15.66 -3.88
C ARG A 335 -12.39 -14.31 -4.55
N ILE A 336 -12.15 -13.26 -3.77
CA ILE A 336 -11.84 -11.93 -4.31
C ILE A 336 -10.53 -11.94 -5.12
N ALA A 337 -9.54 -12.75 -4.71
CA ALA A 337 -8.30 -12.90 -5.50
C ALA A 337 -8.55 -13.60 -6.84
N GLU A 338 -9.42 -14.60 -6.87
CA GLU A 338 -9.77 -15.38 -8.06
C GLU A 338 -10.68 -14.60 -9.02
N GLU A 339 -11.62 -13.83 -8.48
CA GLU A 339 -12.52 -12.95 -9.24
C GLU A 339 -11.83 -11.66 -9.74
N SER A 340 -10.61 -11.37 -9.26
CA SER A 340 -9.86 -10.20 -9.74
C SER A 340 -9.45 -10.38 -11.20
N SER A 341 -9.51 -9.29 -11.97
CA SER A 341 -9.21 -9.31 -13.40
C SER A 341 -7.90 -8.60 -13.70
N VAL A 342 -7.05 -9.24 -14.51
CA VAL A 342 -5.93 -8.57 -15.17
C VAL A 342 -6.50 -7.78 -16.34
N ILE A 343 -6.52 -6.45 -16.23
CA ILE A 343 -7.06 -5.60 -17.30
C ILE A 343 -5.99 -5.16 -18.29
N ALA A 344 -4.71 -5.19 -17.90
CA ALA A 344 -3.60 -4.90 -18.80
C ALA A 344 -2.27 -5.45 -18.29
N ARG A 345 -1.38 -5.70 -19.25
CA ARG A 345 0.06 -5.92 -19.05
C ARG A 345 0.80 -4.85 -19.84
N ILE A 346 1.64 -4.08 -19.17
CA ILE A 346 2.43 -3.02 -19.79
C ILE A 346 3.88 -3.51 -19.89
N PRO A 347 4.39 -3.76 -21.10
CA PRO A 347 5.78 -4.17 -21.31
C PRO A 347 6.77 -3.17 -20.71
N HIS A 348 7.96 -3.65 -20.32
CA HIS A 348 8.98 -2.78 -19.72
C HIS A 348 9.34 -1.57 -20.60
N LYS A 349 9.47 -1.80 -21.91
CA LYS A 349 9.78 -0.76 -22.92
C LYS A 349 8.76 0.38 -22.96
N ASP A 350 7.53 0.10 -22.52
CA ASP A 350 6.40 1.03 -22.54
C ASP A 350 6.23 1.75 -21.19
N ILE A 351 7.01 1.38 -20.18
CA ILE A 351 7.04 2.10 -18.91
C ILE A 351 7.93 3.34 -19.06
N GLN A 352 7.33 4.51 -18.90
CA GLN A 352 8.06 5.77 -18.83
C GLN A 352 8.91 5.82 -17.56
N ARG A 353 10.18 5.50 -17.73
CA ARG A 353 11.25 5.71 -16.76
C ARG A 353 12.20 6.69 -17.39
N CYS A 354 12.86 7.51 -16.60
CA CYS A 354 13.80 8.49 -17.13
C CYS A 354 14.85 7.79 -18.03
N GLN A 355 14.66 7.92 -19.35
CA GLN A 355 15.71 8.23 -20.30
C GLN A 355 15.29 9.60 -20.85
N PRO A 356 16.08 10.67 -20.65
CA PRO A 356 15.70 11.98 -21.10
C PRO A 356 15.65 11.95 -22.64
N PHE A 357 14.58 12.52 -23.20
CA PHE A 357 14.40 12.99 -24.58
C PHE A 357 13.61 12.16 -25.62
N ASN A 358 13.55 10.82 -25.65
CA ASN A 358 13.09 10.14 -26.89
C ASN A 358 11.97 9.08 -26.79
N THR A 359 11.24 8.92 -25.68
CA THR A 359 10.09 7.97 -25.67
C THR A 359 8.79 8.69 -26.05
N PRO A 360 8.17 8.42 -27.22
CA PRO A 360 6.85 8.95 -27.52
C PRO A 360 5.83 8.42 -26.50
N LEU A 361 4.94 9.30 -26.04
CA LEU A 361 3.76 8.93 -25.26
C LEU A 361 3.03 7.79 -25.99
N LEU A 362 2.66 6.74 -25.26
CA LEU A 362 1.96 5.56 -25.79
C LEU A 362 0.74 6.03 -26.61
N ARG A 363 0.75 5.75 -27.92
CA ARG A 363 -0.37 5.99 -28.82
C ARG A 363 -1.38 4.86 -28.76
#